data_AF-A0A7I8KVG2-F1
#
_entry.id   AF-A0A7I8KVG2-F1
#
_cell.length_a   1.000
_cell.length_b   1.000
_cell.length_c   1.000
_cell.angle_alpha   90.00
_cell.angle_beta   90.00
_cell.angle_gamma   90.00
#
_symmetry.space_group_name_H-M   'P 1'
#
loop_
_entity.id
_entity.type
_entity.pdbx_description
1 polymer ?
#
loop_
_entity_poly.entity_id
_entity_poly.type
_entity_poly.pdbx_seq_one_letter_code
_entity_poly.pdbx_strand_id
1 'polypeptide(L)'
;MVLILLLFLFILLSRMLYQYKRYILMEYLISNLSMSPNHLSCQIDFLESVDHIIEPTDYMNVSQFSLEYIDDENSHERDIYKPRFGGHQTLKERENSFYARNETLHCGFIKGPKGFPTAGFDLNKKDQDYMHSCKVVVSSCIFGSSDYLRRPTRSKVCFVMFLDELTMSQLASEGTAPDERGNIGLWRIIIVRNLPYTDVRKAGKVPKFFYSIWIDSKMRLNADPLLILEYFLWRKRSEYAISIHYDRRCVWEEVLQNKRLNKYNHTAIDEQFMFYQSDGLVRFDDSDKNTPLPSYVPEGSFIARAHTPMSNLFSCLWFNEVDRFTSRDQLSFGYTFLKFRRMNPEREFRLSMFQVVDDDDDDDDDDDELSLAIYIILPQISSLCVVGGW
;
A
#
# COMPACT_ATOMS: atom_id res chain seq x y z
N MET A 1 12.30 12.10 50.87
CA MET A 1 12.43 12.94 49.65
C MET A 1 13.78 12.80 48.97
N VAL A 2 14.92 13.03 49.66
CA VAL A 2 16.27 12.97 49.05
C VAL A 2 16.61 11.61 48.42
N LEU A 3 16.24 10.49 49.07
CA LEU A 3 16.51 9.14 48.55
C LEU A 3 15.78 8.84 47.23
N ILE A 4 14.58 9.39 47.04
CA ILE A 4 13.75 9.17 45.83
C ILE A 4 14.34 9.95 44.65
N LEU A 5 14.81 11.17 44.90
CA LEU A 5 15.52 12.00 43.91
C LEU A 5 16.82 11.34 43.44
N LEU A 6 17.59 10.75 44.36
CA LEU A 6 18.82 10.02 44.01
C LEU A 6 18.54 8.77 43.18
N LEU A 7 17.46 8.03 43.48
CA LEU A 7 17.05 6.87 42.69
C LEU A 7 16.64 7.26 41.27
N PHE A 8 15.91 8.37 41.12
CA PHE A 8 15.48 8.89 39.82
C PHE A 8 16.67 9.35 38.97
N LEU A 9 17.63 10.04 39.59
CA LEU A 9 18.86 10.47 38.92
C LEU A 9 19.70 9.26 38.47
N PHE A 10 19.78 8.22 39.30
CA PHE A 10 20.50 6.98 38.96
C PHE A 10 19.87 6.23 37.79
N ILE A 11 18.54 6.18 37.71
CA ILE A 11 17.81 5.56 36.58
C ILE A 11 18.02 6.37 35.29
N LEU A 12 17.97 7.70 35.37
CA LEU A 12 18.24 8.58 34.23
C LEU A 12 19.68 8.44 33.72
N LEU A 13 20.66 8.45 34.62
CA LEU A 13 22.07 8.24 34.28
C LEU A 13 22.33 6.85 33.70
N SER A 14 21.68 5.82 34.23
CA SER A 14 21.79 4.45 33.71
C SER A 14 21.18 4.31 32.30
N ARG A 15 20.05 4.99 32.03
CA ARG A 15 19.46 5.06 30.69
C ARG A 15 20.33 5.83 29.70
N MET A 16 20.89 6.96 30.12
CA MET A 16 21.83 7.76 29.32
C MET A 16 23.09 6.95 28.97
N LEU A 17 23.69 6.27 29.96
CA LEU A 17 24.85 5.39 29.75
C LEU A 17 24.54 4.20 28.84
N TYR A 18 23.34 3.62 28.93
CA TYR A 18 22.91 2.55 28.02
C TYR A 18 22.74 3.05 26.58
N GLN A 19 22.16 4.25 26.39
CA GLN A 19 21.98 4.85 25.08
C GLN A 19 23.34 5.25 24.47
N TYR A 20 24.25 5.79 25.27
CA TYR A 20 25.61 6.17 24.86
C TYR A 20 26.48 4.95 24.51
N LYS A 21 26.41 3.86 25.29
CA LYS A 21 27.06 2.58 24.93
C LYS A 21 26.55 1.99 23.62
N ARG A 22 25.26 2.18 23.30
CA ARG A 22 24.65 1.69 22.06
C ARG A 22 25.11 2.49 20.84
N TYR A 23 25.36 3.79 21.01
CA TYR A 23 25.95 4.65 19.98
C TYR A 23 27.41 4.27 19.69
N ILE A 24 28.24 4.09 20.73
CA ILE A 24 29.65 3.70 20.55
C ILE A 24 29.77 2.28 19.95
N LEU A 25 28.90 1.35 20.31
CA LEU A 25 28.90 0.01 19.73
C LEU A 25 28.49 0.02 18.25
N MET A 26 27.61 0.94 17.85
CA MET A 26 27.27 1.17 16.44
C MET A 26 28.45 1.76 15.67
N GLU A 27 29.12 2.81 16.17
CA GLU A 27 30.32 3.37 15.51
C GLU A 27 31.45 2.33 15.39
N TYR A 28 31.64 1.47 16.40
CA TYR A 28 32.64 0.41 16.38
C TYR A 28 32.29 -0.75 15.43
N LEU A 29 31.00 -1.02 15.21
CA LEU A 29 30.53 -2.01 14.22
C LEU A 29 30.61 -1.45 12.79
N ILE A 30 30.30 -0.16 12.60
CA ILE A 30 30.39 0.54 11.30
C ILE A 30 31.85 0.62 10.83
N SER A 31 32.79 0.92 11.74
CA SER A 31 34.24 0.99 11.42
C SER A 31 34.92 -0.35 11.10
N ASN A 32 34.27 -1.49 11.36
CA ASN A 32 34.85 -2.83 11.13
C ASN A 32 34.18 -3.62 10.01
N LEU A 33 33.17 -3.07 9.32
CA LEU A 33 32.62 -3.66 8.11
C LEU A 33 33.50 -3.25 6.92
N SER A 34 34.49 -4.09 6.58
CA SER A 34 35.18 -3.99 5.30
C SER A 34 34.19 -4.28 4.17
N MET A 35 33.66 -3.23 3.56
CA MET A 35 32.76 -3.34 2.42
C MET A 35 33.51 -3.79 1.17
N SER A 36 33.00 -4.83 0.53
CA SER A 36 33.40 -5.25 -0.82
C SER A 36 32.99 -4.16 -1.82
N PRO A 37 33.91 -3.61 -2.64
CA PRO A 37 33.57 -2.60 -3.62
C PRO A 37 33.03 -3.27 -4.88
N ASN A 38 31.72 -3.23 -5.08
CA ASN A 38 31.04 -3.35 -6.39
C ASN A 38 29.53 -3.10 -6.17
N HIS A 39 29.15 -1.87 -5.84
CA HIS A 39 27.75 -1.44 -5.88
C HIS A 39 27.47 -0.88 -7.29
N LEU A 40 26.80 -1.67 -8.12
CA LEU A 40 26.14 -1.15 -9.32
C LEU A 40 24.85 -0.46 -8.87
N SER A 41 24.71 0.82 -9.20
CA SER A 41 23.42 1.50 -9.17
C SER A 41 22.37 0.63 -9.88
N CYS A 42 21.17 0.52 -9.30
CA CYS A 42 20.10 -0.28 -9.89
C CYS A 42 19.49 0.48 -11.08
N GLN A 43 20.17 0.44 -12.23
CA GLN A 43 19.66 1.05 -13.44
C GLN A 43 18.48 0.20 -13.97
N ILE A 44 17.25 0.71 -13.81
CA ILE A 44 16.07 0.11 -14.41
C ILE A 44 16.14 0.33 -15.92
N ASP A 45 16.17 -0.77 -16.67
CA ASP A 45 16.22 -0.77 -18.13
C ASP A 45 14.84 -0.48 -18.75
N PHE A 46 14.40 0.77 -18.59
CA PHE A 46 13.22 1.29 -19.29
C PHE A 46 13.50 1.42 -20.79
N LEU A 47 12.44 1.32 -21.59
CA LEU A 47 12.51 1.75 -22.98
C LEU A 47 12.80 3.26 -23.07
N GLU A 48 13.32 3.70 -24.21
CA GLU A 48 13.53 5.13 -24.49
C GLU A 48 12.22 5.93 -24.44
N SER A 49 11.14 5.36 -25.01
CA SER A 49 9.80 5.94 -24.97
C SER A 49 8.71 4.88 -25.09
N VAL A 50 7.51 5.27 -24.64
CA VAL A 50 6.25 4.58 -24.89
C VAL A 50 5.26 5.59 -25.44
N ASP A 51 4.67 5.26 -26.60
CA ASP A 51 3.84 6.18 -27.38
C ASP A 51 2.34 5.92 -27.23
N HIS A 52 1.94 4.72 -26.81
CA HIS A 52 0.54 4.35 -26.64
C HIS A 52 0.33 3.43 -25.44
N ILE A 53 -0.88 3.51 -24.87
CA ILE A 53 -1.34 2.61 -23.82
C ILE A 53 -1.77 1.31 -24.49
N ILE A 54 -1.35 0.17 -23.94
CA ILE A 54 -1.72 -1.17 -24.39
C ILE A 54 -2.83 -1.71 -23.46
N GLU A 55 -3.83 -2.42 -24.00
CA GLU A 55 -4.88 -3.01 -23.18
C GLU A 55 -4.43 -4.36 -22.59
N PRO A 56 -4.88 -4.78 -21.38
CA PRO A 56 -4.50 -6.06 -20.78
C PRO A 56 -4.75 -7.27 -21.69
N THR A 57 -5.81 -7.21 -22.50
CA THR A 57 -6.14 -8.26 -23.48
C THR A 57 -5.11 -8.40 -24.60
N ASP A 58 -4.30 -7.38 -24.85
CA ASP A 58 -3.35 -7.37 -25.97
C ASP A 58 -2.04 -8.07 -25.61
N TYR A 59 -1.67 -8.09 -24.32
CA TYR A 59 -0.43 -8.74 -23.85
C TYR A 59 -0.66 -9.94 -22.92
N MET A 60 -1.87 -10.23 -22.46
CA MET A 60 -2.14 -11.43 -21.67
C MET A 60 -3.57 -11.96 -21.84
N ASN A 61 -3.75 -13.24 -21.50
CA ASN A 61 -5.06 -13.86 -21.44
C ASN A 61 -5.77 -13.41 -20.16
N VAL A 62 -6.70 -12.47 -20.30
CA VAL A 62 -7.49 -11.95 -19.18
C VAL A 62 -8.63 -12.91 -18.86
N SER A 63 -8.78 -13.27 -17.58
CA SER A 63 -9.90 -14.08 -17.13
C SER A 63 -11.23 -13.35 -17.35
N GLN A 64 -12.22 -14.05 -17.92
CA GLN A 64 -13.53 -13.47 -18.21
C GLN A 64 -14.53 -13.81 -17.10
N PHE A 65 -14.89 -12.80 -16.31
CA PHE A 65 -16.00 -12.81 -15.36
C PHE A 65 -16.36 -11.38 -14.98
N SER A 66 -17.59 -11.18 -14.51
CA SER A 66 -18.10 -9.87 -14.08
C SER A 66 -18.09 -9.76 -12.56
N LEU A 67 -17.63 -8.62 -12.07
CA LEU A 67 -17.70 -8.26 -10.65
C LEU A 67 -18.66 -7.11 -10.46
N GLU A 68 -19.69 -7.35 -9.67
CA GLU A 68 -20.58 -6.32 -9.13
C GLU A 68 -20.21 -6.03 -7.67
N TYR A 69 -20.72 -4.93 -7.13
CA TYR A 69 -20.35 -4.46 -5.79
C TYR A 69 -21.61 -4.15 -5.01
N ILE A 70 -21.60 -4.49 -3.73
CA ILE A 70 -22.73 -4.22 -2.85
C ILE A 70 -22.70 -2.74 -2.47
N ASP A 71 -23.77 -2.03 -2.81
CA ASP A 71 -23.90 -0.59 -2.55
C ASP A 71 -24.57 -0.27 -1.22
N ASP A 72 -25.51 -1.10 -0.76
CA ASP A 72 -26.33 -0.88 0.43
C ASP A 72 -26.39 -2.14 1.32
N GLU A 73 -26.22 -1.96 2.63
CA GLU A 73 -26.35 -3.04 3.61
C GLU A 73 -27.78 -3.13 4.17
N ASN A 74 -28.36 -4.34 4.12
CA ASN A 74 -29.65 -4.62 4.76
C ASN A 74 -29.49 -4.73 6.28
N SER A 75 -30.53 -4.31 7.03
CA SER A 75 -30.46 -4.14 8.49
C SER A 75 -30.03 -5.40 9.24
N HIS A 76 -28.88 -5.31 9.93
CA HIS A 76 -28.49 -6.24 10.99
C HIS A 76 -28.97 -5.74 12.36
N GLU A 77 -28.90 -6.59 13.39
CA GLU A 77 -29.43 -6.36 14.75
C GLU A 77 -29.13 -4.93 15.27
N ARG A 78 -30.20 -4.25 15.70
CA ARG A 78 -30.37 -2.80 15.64
C ARG A 78 -29.53 -1.94 16.59
N ASP A 79 -28.75 -2.54 17.49
CA ASP A 79 -28.31 -1.77 18.65
C ASP A 79 -26.87 -1.23 18.58
N ILE A 80 -25.99 -1.71 17.69
CA ILE A 80 -24.63 -1.14 17.51
C ILE A 80 -24.10 -1.34 16.06
N TYR A 81 -24.66 -0.62 15.08
CA TYR A 81 -24.11 -0.62 13.73
C TYR A 81 -22.86 0.27 13.64
N LYS A 82 -21.70 -0.30 13.29
CA LYS A 82 -20.48 0.44 12.97
C LYS A 82 -20.14 0.26 11.49
N PRO A 83 -20.04 1.34 10.69
CA PRO A 83 -19.70 1.21 9.28
C PRO A 83 -18.33 0.56 9.07
N ARG A 84 -18.23 -0.31 8.06
CA ARG A 84 -17.01 -1.03 7.66
C ARG A 84 -16.84 -1.01 6.16
N PHE A 85 -15.60 -1.15 5.68
CA PHE A 85 -15.38 -1.43 4.27
C PHE A 85 -15.94 -2.82 3.94
N GLY A 86 -16.64 -2.92 2.80
CA GLY A 86 -17.32 -4.15 2.42
C GLY A 86 -18.50 -4.52 3.34
N GLY A 87 -18.92 -3.66 4.28
CA GLY A 87 -20.02 -3.98 5.21
C GLY A 87 -19.72 -5.14 6.15
N HIS A 88 -20.74 -5.79 6.71
CA HIS A 88 -20.59 -6.88 7.68
C HIS A 88 -20.63 -8.26 7.03
N GLN A 89 -19.66 -8.51 6.14
CA GLN A 89 -19.51 -9.81 5.48
C GLN A 89 -19.33 -10.96 6.49
N THR A 90 -20.18 -11.98 6.42
CA THR A 90 -20.05 -13.22 7.20
C THR A 90 -18.84 -14.05 6.78
N LEU A 91 -18.39 -14.98 7.63
CA LEU A 91 -17.30 -15.90 7.25
C LEU A 91 -17.68 -16.76 6.03
N LYS A 92 -18.94 -17.16 5.88
CA LYS A 92 -19.39 -17.94 4.72
C LYS A 92 -19.34 -17.11 3.43
N GLU A 93 -19.78 -15.86 3.47
CA GLU A 93 -19.67 -14.95 2.32
C GLU A 93 -18.21 -14.65 1.98
N ARG A 94 -17.35 -14.48 2.99
CA ARG A 94 -15.90 -14.38 2.83
C ARG A 94 -15.34 -15.59 2.08
N GLU A 95 -15.62 -16.80 2.56
CA GLU A 95 -15.16 -18.03 1.90
C GLU A 95 -15.63 -18.11 0.44
N ASN A 96 -16.88 -17.73 0.18
CA ASN A 96 -17.45 -17.74 -1.16
C ASN A 96 -16.84 -16.69 -2.10
N SER A 97 -16.39 -15.54 -1.57
CA SER A 97 -15.80 -14.45 -2.37
C SER A 97 -14.40 -14.76 -2.92
N PHE A 98 -13.75 -15.83 -2.45
CA PHE A 98 -12.43 -16.20 -2.99
C PHE A 98 -12.50 -16.87 -4.38
N TYR A 99 -13.68 -17.20 -4.90
CA TYR A 99 -13.83 -17.83 -6.21
C TYR A 99 -14.02 -16.78 -7.31
N ALA A 100 -13.13 -16.78 -8.31
CA ALA A 100 -13.20 -15.91 -9.47
C ALA A 100 -14.31 -16.34 -10.45
N ARG A 101 -15.53 -15.86 -10.19
CA ARG A 101 -16.74 -16.12 -10.99
C ARG A 101 -17.60 -14.86 -11.03
N ASN A 102 -18.70 -14.91 -11.78
CA ASN A 102 -19.67 -13.82 -11.77
C ASN A 102 -20.28 -13.73 -10.36
N GLU A 103 -20.07 -12.61 -9.68
CA GLU A 103 -20.55 -12.41 -8.31
C GLU A 103 -20.67 -10.93 -7.94
N THR A 104 -21.43 -10.66 -6.88
CA THR A 104 -21.53 -9.36 -6.23
C THR A 104 -20.68 -9.38 -4.96
N LEU A 105 -19.68 -8.52 -4.89
CA LEU A 105 -18.66 -8.50 -3.85
C LEU A 105 -18.97 -7.49 -2.74
N HIS A 106 -18.69 -7.90 -1.52
CA HIS A 106 -18.48 -7.00 -0.38
C HIS A 106 -17.16 -6.26 -0.57
N CYS A 107 -17.16 -5.15 -1.31
CA CYS A 107 -15.95 -4.37 -1.56
C CYS A 107 -16.27 -2.91 -1.85
N GLY A 108 -15.58 -1.99 -1.18
CA GLY A 108 -15.86 -0.56 -1.25
C GLY A 108 -16.51 -0.04 0.02
N PHE A 109 -16.97 1.20 -0.01
CA PHE A 109 -17.67 1.81 1.12
C PHE A 109 -19.17 1.62 0.95
N ILE A 110 -19.70 0.59 1.60
CA ILE A 110 -21.12 0.25 1.53
C ILE A 110 -21.92 1.25 2.36
N LYS A 111 -23.05 1.70 1.81
CA LYS A 111 -24.00 2.55 2.51
C LYS A 111 -24.64 1.78 3.66
N GLY A 112 -24.67 2.43 4.82
CA GLY A 112 -25.30 1.86 5.99
C GLY A 112 -26.82 1.78 5.84
N PRO A 113 -27.49 0.97 6.68
CA PRO A 113 -28.95 0.94 6.72
C PRO A 113 -29.53 2.33 6.94
N LYS A 114 -30.74 2.56 6.43
CA LYS A 114 -31.40 3.88 6.51
C LYS A 114 -31.40 4.43 7.94
N GLY A 115 -30.81 5.62 8.12
CA GLY A 115 -30.68 6.30 9.41
C GLY A 115 -29.37 6.04 10.15
N PHE A 116 -28.48 5.19 9.62
CA PHE A 116 -27.15 4.95 10.16
C PHE A 116 -26.05 5.64 9.35
N PRO A 117 -24.88 5.93 9.96
CA PRO A 117 -23.74 6.46 9.23
C PRO A 117 -23.29 5.53 8.10
N THR A 118 -22.75 6.09 7.03
CA THR A 118 -22.15 5.34 5.92
C THR A 118 -20.64 5.28 6.10
N ALA A 119 -20.02 4.16 5.70
CA ALA A 119 -18.57 4.06 5.70
C ALA A 119 -18.01 4.96 4.59
N GLY A 120 -16.75 5.34 4.69
CA GLY A 120 -16.06 6.05 3.62
C GLY A 120 -16.08 7.55 3.70
N PHE A 121 -15.52 8.15 2.65
CA PHE A 121 -15.29 9.57 2.57
C PHE A 121 -16.04 10.22 1.43
N ASP A 122 -16.38 11.50 1.62
CA ASP A 122 -17.10 12.26 0.61
C ASP A 122 -16.16 12.67 -0.51
N LEU A 123 -16.56 12.40 -1.75
CA LEU A 123 -15.92 12.96 -2.94
C LEU A 123 -16.86 13.90 -3.67
N ASN A 124 -16.30 15.03 -4.12
CA ASN A 124 -17.00 15.93 -5.00
C ASN A 124 -17.23 15.25 -6.37
N LYS A 125 -18.43 15.44 -6.92
CA LYS A 125 -18.80 14.96 -8.26
C LYS A 125 -17.79 15.38 -9.35
N LYS A 126 -17.23 16.59 -9.26
CA LYS A 126 -16.20 17.06 -10.21
C LYS A 126 -14.92 16.23 -10.16
N ASP A 127 -14.52 15.80 -8.96
CA ASP A 127 -13.31 14.98 -8.78
C ASP A 127 -13.57 13.54 -9.21
N GLN A 128 -14.78 13.02 -8.95
CA GLN A 128 -15.21 11.74 -9.51
C GLN A 128 -15.16 11.76 -11.04
N ASP A 129 -15.75 12.78 -11.67
CA ASP A 129 -15.79 12.90 -13.13
C ASP A 129 -14.39 13.06 -13.74
N TYR A 130 -13.49 13.81 -13.07
CA TYR A 130 -12.08 13.88 -13.46
C TYR A 130 -11.44 12.48 -13.44
N MET A 131 -11.59 11.74 -12.35
CA MET A 131 -11.04 10.39 -12.22
C MET A 131 -11.63 9.44 -13.27
N HIS A 132 -12.95 9.48 -13.52
CA HIS A 132 -13.57 8.65 -14.56
C HIS A 132 -13.08 8.96 -15.99
N SER A 133 -12.57 10.17 -16.24
CA SER A 133 -11.97 10.52 -17.53
C SER A 133 -10.57 9.95 -17.75
N CYS A 134 -9.91 9.48 -16.69
CA CYS A 134 -8.53 9.02 -16.73
C CYS A 134 -8.43 7.57 -17.20
N LYS A 135 -7.58 7.31 -18.20
CA LYS A 135 -7.18 5.94 -18.57
C LYS A 135 -6.14 5.39 -17.59
N VAL A 136 -5.05 6.14 -17.40
CA VAL A 136 -4.00 5.82 -16.45
C VAL A 136 -4.01 6.89 -15.36
N VAL A 137 -3.94 6.45 -14.11
CA VAL A 137 -3.77 7.35 -12.96
C VAL A 137 -2.49 6.99 -12.20
N VAL A 138 -1.78 8.00 -11.74
CA VAL A 138 -0.87 7.91 -10.60
C VAL A 138 -1.59 8.51 -9.41
N SER A 139 -1.61 7.80 -8.29
CA SER A 139 -2.33 8.19 -7.09
C SER A 139 -1.45 8.07 -5.85
N SER A 140 -1.67 8.98 -4.91
CA SER A 140 -1.01 9.01 -3.61
C SER A 140 -1.94 9.67 -2.58
N CYS A 141 -1.61 9.57 -1.29
CA CYS A 141 -2.34 10.28 -0.24
C CYS A 141 -1.43 10.78 0.86
N ILE A 142 -1.81 11.89 1.48
CA ILE A 142 -1.18 12.39 2.70
C ILE A 142 -2.30 12.78 3.67
N PHE A 143 -2.34 12.11 4.82
CA PHE A 143 -3.31 12.38 5.87
C PHE A 143 -2.60 12.74 7.17
N GLY A 144 -3.19 13.64 7.95
CA GLY A 144 -2.67 14.10 9.23
C GLY A 144 -1.31 14.82 9.13
N SER A 145 -0.98 15.39 7.96
CA SER A 145 0.32 15.98 7.66
C SER A 145 1.50 15.05 7.98
N SER A 146 1.32 13.76 7.74
CA SER A 146 2.31 12.73 8.08
C SER A 146 3.53 12.69 7.15
N ASP A 147 3.47 13.40 6.01
CA ASP A 147 4.51 13.38 4.99
C ASP A 147 4.54 14.67 4.15
N TYR A 148 5.58 14.82 3.33
CA TYR A 148 5.79 15.92 2.40
C TYR A 148 5.15 15.63 1.04
N LEU A 149 4.58 16.67 0.43
CA LEU A 149 4.08 16.60 -0.93
C LEU A 149 5.24 16.58 -1.94
N ARG A 150 5.58 15.40 -2.47
CA ARG A 150 6.52 15.26 -3.59
C ARG A 150 5.84 15.64 -4.91
N ARG A 151 6.50 16.41 -5.78
CA ARG A 151 5.95 16.87 -7.07
C ARG A 151 6.51 16.02 -8.23
N PRO A 152 5.65 15.28 -8.96
CA PRO A 152 6.03 14.61 -10.20
C PRO A 152 6.49 15.61 -11.24
N THR A 153 7.44 15.20 -12.08
CA THR A 153 8.07 16.07 -13.10
C THR A 153 7.59 15.78 -14.51
N ARG A 154 7.02 14.60 -14.78
CA ARG A 154 6.60 14.15 -16.12
C ARG A 154 5.10 13.84 -16.16
N SER A 155 4.43 14.24 -17.25
CA SER A 155 2.98 14.04 -17.42
C SER A 155 2.62 13.50 -18.80
N LYS A 156 2.12 12.27 -18.83
CA LYS A 156 1.32 11.70 -19.95
C LYS A 156 0.01 11.07 -19.46
N VAL A 157 -0.25 11.15 -18.16
CA VAL A 157 -1.32 10.44 -17.45
C VAL A 157 -1.91 11.34 -16.37
N CYS A 158 -3.02 10.94 -15.76
CA CYS A 158 -3.60 11.68 -14.65
C CYS A 158 -2.79 11.48 -13.36
N PHE A 159 -2.77 12.52 -12.51
CA PHE A 159 -2.15 12.48 -11.20
C PHE A 159 -3.17 12.93 -10.16
N VAL A 160 -3.39 12.13 -9.12
CA VAL A 160 -4.37 12.38 -8.07
C VAL A 160 -3.73 12.29 -6.69
N MET A 161 -3.88 13.34 -5.89
CA MET A 161 -3.39 13.38 -4.51
C MET A 161 -4.58 13.53 -3.55
N PHE A 162 -4.77 12.55 -2.68
CA PHE A 162 -5.80 12.59 -1.65
C PHE A 162 -5.25 13.22 -0.37
N LEU A 163 -5.87 14.30 0.10
CA LEU A 163 -5.48 15.02 1.31
C LEU A 163 -6.65 15.15 2.28
N ASP A 164 -6.39 15.18 3.59
CA ASP A 164 -7.39 15.66 4.55
C ASP A 164 -7.32 17.19 4.70
N GLU A 165 -8.33 17.78 5.34
CA GLU A 165 -8.41 19.24 5.53
C GLU A 165 -7.24 19.80 6.34
N LEU A 166 -6.72 19.01 7.30
CA LEU A 166 -5.56 19.38 8.10
C LEU A 166 -4.30 19.52 7.23
N THR A 167 -4.01 18.49 6.42
CA THR A 167 -2.84 18.48 5.53
C THR A 167 -2.93 19.60 4.49
N MET A 168 -4.11 19.81 3.90
CA MET A 168 -4.32 20.90 2.95
C MET A 168 -4.08 22.27 3.59
N SER A 169 -4.56 22.48 4.82
CA SER A 169 -4.38 23.75 5.53
C SER A 169 -2.90 24.01 5.85
N GLN A 170 -2.16 22.97 6.24
CA GLN A 170 -0.73 23.08 6.49
C GLN A 170 0.05 23.40 5.21
N LEU A 171 -0.19 22.66 4.12
CA LEU A 171 0.46 22.93 2.84
C LEU A 171 0.21 24.37 2.36
N ALA A 172 -1.02 24.86 2.50
CA ALA A 172 -1.36 26.24 2.15
C ALA A 172 -0.61 27.26 3.03
N SER A 173 -0.44 26.98 4.33
CA SER A 173 0.34 27.85 5.24
C SER A 173 1.84 27.88 4.92
N GLU A 174 2.35 26.79 4.33
CA GLU A 174 3.73 26.65 3.85
C GLU A 174 3.91 27.21 2.42
N GLY A 175 2.89 27.89 1.87
CA GLY A 175 2.94 28.50 0.53
C GLY A 175 2.65 27.54 -0.62
N THR A 176 2.21 26.31 -0.32
CA THR A 176 1.83 25.29 -1.30
C THR A 176 0.31 25.17 -1.37
N ALA A 177 -0.33 26.09 -2.12
CA ALA A 177 -1.77 26.09 -2.34
C ALA A 177 -2.13 25.57 -3.74
N PRO A 178 -3.33 24.98 -3.94
CA PRO A 178 -3.80 24.59 -5.26
C PRO A 178 -4.05 25.81 -6.16
N ASP A 179 -3.85 25.64 -7.46
CA ASP A 179 -4.21 26.64 -8.48
C ASP A 179 -5.74 26.80 -8.62
N GLU A 180 -6.19 27.72 -9.49
CA GLU A 180 -7.62 27.94 -9.76
C GLU A 180 -8.35 26.67 -10.28
N ARG A 181 -7.59 25.71 -10.83
CA ARG A 181 -8.12 24.44 -11.31
C ARG A 181 -8.15 23.39 -10.21
N GLY A 182 -7.57 23.64 -9.04
CA GLY A 182 -7.49 22.70 -7.92
C GLY A 182 -6.27 21.76 -7.99
N ASN A 183 -5.19 22.18 -8.66
CA ASN A 183 -3.98 21.36 -8.81
C ASN A 183 -2.79 21.95 -8.05
N ILE A 184 -1.88 21.09 -7.58
CA ILE A 184 -0.55 21.48 -7.10
C ILE A 184 0.49 20.81 -8.00
N GLY A 185 1.09 21.58 -8.91
CA GLY A 185 1.92 21.01 -9.98
C GLY A 185 1.07 20.09 -10.85
N LEU A 186 1.51 18.84 -11.02
CA LEU A 186 0.75 17.83 -11.77
C LEU A 186 -0.39 17.20 -10.96
N TRP A 187 -0.38 17.30 -9.63
CA TRP A 187 -1.39 16.65 -8.79
C TRP A 187 -2.73 17.36 -8.86
N ARG A 188 -3.79 16.65 -9.26
CA ARG A 188 -5.17 16.99 -8.91
C ARG A 188 -5.37 16.77 -7.42
N ILE A 189 -5.64 17.83 -6.66
CA ILE A 189 -5.88 17.71 -5.23
C ILE A 189 -7.33 17.32 -4.98
N ILE A 190 -7.52 16.24 -4.24
CA ILE A 190 -8.83 15.76 -3.79
C ILE A 190 -8.85 15.82 -2.28
N ILE A 191 -9.67 16.72 -1.73
CA ILE A 191 -9.87 16.85 -0.30
C ILE A 191 -10.87 15.79 0.16
N VAL A 192 -10.43 14.96 1.09
CA VAL A 192 -11.16 13.84 1.63
C VAL A 192 -11.72 14.22 3.00
N ARG A 193 -13.03 14.04 3.17
CA ARG A 193 -13.75 14.30 4.44
C ARG A 193 -14.28 13.01 5.02
N ASN A 194 -14.49 12.97 6.34
CA ASN A 194 -15.05 11.81 7.03
C ASN A 194 -14.23 10.53 6.81
N LEU A 195 -12.94 10.58 7.15
CA LEU A 195 -12.08 9.40 6.98
C LEU A 195 -12.69 8.16 7.68
N PRO A 196 -12.79 7.02 6.99
CA PRO A 196 -13.50 5.82 7.47
C PRO A 196 -12.84 5.15 8.68
N TYR A 197 -11.58 5.47 8.97
CA TYR A 197 -10.77 4.80 9.96
C TYR A 197 -10.05 5.80 10.86
N THR A 198 -9.95 5.45 12.14
CA THR A 198 -9.07 6.14 13.07
C THR A 198 -7.60 5.89 12.76
N ASP A 199 -7.27 4.70 12.23
CA ASP A 199 -5.93 4.40 11.70
C ASP A 199 -5.86 4.85 10.23
N VAL A 200 -5.22 6.00 10.00
CA VAL A 200 -5.08 6.62 8.66
C VAL A 200 -4.38 5.73 7.63
N ARG A 201 -3.65 4.69 8.08
CA ARG A 201 -3.00 3.71 7.18
C ARG A 201 -4.01 2.89 6.36
N LYS A 202 -5.25 2.78 6.84
CA LYS A 202 -6.35 2.12 6.12
C LYS A 202 -7.08 3.07 5.16
N ALA A 203 -6.74 4.36 5.11
CA ALA A 203 -7.48 5.35 4.33
C ALA A 203 -7.01 5.48 2.86
N GLY A 204 -5.92 4.82 2.49
CA GLY A 204 -5.41 4.80 1.11
C GLY A 204 -6.42 4.14 0.17
N LYS A 205 -6.87 4.88 -0.85
CA LYS A 205 -7.72 4.35 -1.91
C LYS A 205 -7.30 4.87 -3.26
N VAL A 206 -7.40 3.99 -4.25
CA VAL A 206 -7.31 4.33 -5.66
C VAL A 206 -8.62 3.96 -6.32
N PRO A 207 -9.32 4.90 -6.98
CA PRO A 207 -10.49 4.58 -7.81
C PRO A 207 -10.21 3.49 -8.86
N LYS A 208 -11.27 2.99 -9.49
CA LYS A 208 -11.14 2.12 -10.67
C LYS A 208 -10.74 2.94 -11.89
N PHE A 209 -9.66 2.52 -12.53
CA PHE A 209 -9.18 3.09 -13.79
C PHE A 209 -8.86 1.96 -14.77
N PHE A 210 -8.26 2.27 -15.91
CA PHE A 210 -7.74 1.23 -16.80
C PHE A 210 -6.40 0.68 -16.27
N TYR A 211 -5.52 1.60 -15.87
CA TYR A 211 -4.34 1.33 -15.05
C TYR A 211 -4.27 2.28 -13.86
N SER A 212 -3.71 1.80 -12.76
CA SER A 212 -3.32 2.63 -11.63
C SER A 212 -1.88 2.36 -11.19
N ILE A 213 -1.21 3.43 -10.78
CA ILE A 213 0.03 3.39 -10.04
C ILE A 213 -0.21 4.05 -8.69
N TRP A 214 0.03 3.31 -7.62
CA TRP A 214 0.08 3.81 -6.25
C TRP A 214 1.53 4.05 -5.86
N ILE A 215 1.79 5.22 -5.28
CA ILE A 215 3.11 5.61 -4.80
C ILE A 215 2.95 6.23 -3.41
N ASP A 216 3.67 5.67 -2.46
CA ASP A 216 3.78 6.22 -1.11
C ASP A 216 4.44 7.61 -1.15
N SER A 217 4.03 8.52 -0.27
CA SER A 217 4.51 9.91 -0.27
C SER A 217 6.02 10.03 -0.01
N LYS A 218 6.66 8.97 0.49
CA LYS A 218 8.12 8.86 0.64
C LYS A 218 8.84 8.69 -0.69
N MET A 219 8.13 8.31 -1.74
CA MET A 219 8.68 8.05 -3.04
C MET A 219 8.58 9.25 -3.99
N ARG A 220 9.62 9.44 -4.80
CA ARG A 220 9.61 10.43 -5.90
C ARG A 220 9.42 9.72 -7.23
N LEU A 221 8.44 10.17 -8.03
CA LEU A 221 8.24 9.63 -9.36
C LEU A 221 9.03 10.43 -10.40
N ASN A 222 10.16 9.88 -10.83
CA ASN A 222 11.05 10.52 -11.80
C ASN A 222 10.92 9.94 -13.23
N ALA A 223 10.38 8.73 -13.36
CA ALA A 223 10.13 8.09 -14.65
C ALA A 223 8.74 8.41 -15.23
N ASP A 224 8.59 8.30 -16.55
CA ASP A 224 7.29 8.37 -17.22
C ASP A 224 6.41 7.21 -16.73
N PRO A 225 5.19 7.48 -16.22
CA PRO A 225 4.27 6.44 -15.77
C PRO A 225 3.98 5.35 -16.82
N LEU A 226 4.05 5.67 -18.11
CA LEU A 226 3.88 4.66 -19.17
C LEU A 226 5.08 3.71 -19.27
N LEU A 227 6.31 4.18 -19.04
CA LEU A 227 7.51 3.32 -18.96
C LEU A 227 7.43 2.39 -17.75
N ILE A 228 6.87 2.88 -16.65
CA ILE A 228 6.63 2.09 -15.45
C ILE A 228 5.62 0.96 -15.72
N LEU A 229 4.48 1.27 -16.36
CA LEU A 229 3.51 0.25 -16.75
C LEU A 229 4.11 -0.76 -17.73
N GLU A 230 4.89 -0.29 -18.70
CA GLU A 230 5.59 -1.15 -19.65
C GLU A 230 6.51 -2.14 -18.93
N TYR A 231 7.38 -1.64 -18.06
CA TYR A 231 8.39 -2.44 -17.37
C TYR A 231 7.78 -3.43 -16.37
N PHE A 232 6.86 -2.96 -15.51
CA PHE A 232 6.33 -3.76 -14.41
C PHE A 232 5.13 -4.64 -14.78
N LEU A 233 4.34 -4.24 -15.79
CA LEU A 233 3.14 -4.99 -16.21
C LEU A 233 3.30 -5.59 -17.61
N TRP A 234 3.51 -4.77 -18.65
CA TRP A 234 3.38 -5.24 -20.03
C TRP A 234 4.49 -6.23 -20.42
N ARG A 235 5.76 -5.87 -20.19
CA ARG A 235 6.92 -6.73 -20.47
C ARG A 235 6.92 -8.00 -19.63
N LYS A 236 6.44 -7.92 -18.38
CA LYS A 236 6.30 -9.05 -17.45
C LYS A 236 5.03 -9.86 -17.69
N ARG A 237 4.16 -9.41 -18.59
CA ARG A 237 2.83 -9.98 -18.86
C ARG A 237 2.01 -10.17 -17.57
N SER A 238 2.08 -9.19 -16.68
CA SER A 238 1.43 -9.16 -15.37
C SER A 238 0.29 -8.16 -15.32
N GLU A 239 -0.67 -8.39 -14.44
CA GLU A 239 -1.80 -7.49 -14.17
C GLU A 239 -1.68 -6.79 -12.82
N TYR A 240 -0.72 -7.21 -11.99
CA TYR A 240 -0.43 -6.63 -10.69
C TYR A 240 1.08 -6.63 -10.46
N ALA A 241 1.64 -5.52 -10.01
CA ALA A 241 3.02 -5.41 -9.58
C ALA A 241 3.12 -4.69 -8.23
N ILE A 242 3.92 -5.20 -7.32
CA ILE A 242 4.11 -4.64 -5.97
C ILE A 242 5.54 -4.82 -5.50
N SER A 243 6.07 -3.87 -4.73
CA SER A 243 7.40 -4.02 -4.15
C SER A 243 7.45 -5.13 -3.10
N ILE A 244 8.58 -5.82 -2.97
CA ILE A 244 8.87 -6.70 -1.83
C ILE A 244 9.37 -5.86 -0.67
N HIS A 245 9.12 -6.33 0.55
CA HIS A 245 9.79 -5.77 1.72
C HIS A 245 11.31 -5.99 1.61
N TYR A 246 12.09 -4.94 1.88
CA TYR A 246 13.54 -4.89 1.66
C TYR A 246 14.33 -5.95 2.44
N ASP A 247 13.84 -6.30 3.63
CA ASP A 247 14.48 -7.27 4.54
C ASP A 247 13.67 -8.59 4.66
N ARG A 248 12.46 -8.51 5.25
CA ARG A 248 11.66 -9.69 5.61
C ARG A 248 10.87 -10.26 4.45
N ARG A 249 10.86 -11.59 4.32
CA ARG A 249 10.09 -12.31 3.27
C ARG A 249 9.03 -13.25 3.79
N CYS A 250 9.07 -13.57 5.08
CA CYS A 250 8.19 -14.56 5.70
C CYS A 250 7.20 -13.91 6.69
N VAL A 251 5.92 -14.28 6.60
CA VAL A 251 4.87 -13.78 7.50
C VAL A 251 5.18 -14.09 8.97
N TRP A 252 5.86 -15.22 9.26
CA TRP A 252 6.27 -15.57 10.63
C TRP A 252 7.21 -14.53 11.24
N GLU A 253 8.18 -14.06 10.45
CA GLU A 253 9.13 -13.03 10.88
C GLU A 253 8.42 -11.68 11.04
N GLU A 254 7.53 -11.37 10.11
CA GLU A 254 6.74 -10.14 10.14
C GLU A 254 5.81 -10.07 11.36
N VAL A 255 5.17 -11.18 11.76
CA VAL A 255 4.37 -11.27 12.99
C VAL A 255 5.23 -10.93 14.22
N LEU A 256 6.40 -11.56 14.34
CA LEU A 256 7.31 -11.30 15.46
C LEU A 256 7.80 -9.86 15.47
N GLN A 257 8.10 -9.30 14.30
CA GLN A 257 8.57 -7.93 14.17
C GLN A 257 7.48 -6.90 14.51
N ASN A 258 6.23 -7.11 14.06
CA ASN A 258 5.12 -6.24 14.43
C ASN A 258 4.88 -6.22 15.94
N LYS A 259 4.97 -7.37 16.61
CA LYS A 259 4.85 -7.47 18.07
C LYS A 259 6.03 -6.79 18.76
N ARG A 260 7.26 -7.08 18.34
CA ARG A 260 8.49 -6.48 18.90
C ARG A 260 8.48 -4.95 18.82
N LEU A 261 7.99 -4.40 17.71
CA LEU A 261 7.90 -2.96 17.47
C LEU A 261 6.59 -2.33 18.00
N ASN A 262 5.71 -3.11 18.66
CA ASN A 262 4.40 -2.67 19.15
C ASN A 262 3.58 -1.93 18.07
N LYS A 263 3.59 -2.46 16.84
CA LYS A 263 2.89 -1.84 15.70
C LYS A 263 1.38 -2.04 15.72
N TYR A 264 0.91 -3.09 16.38
CA TYR A 264 -0.50 -3.38 16.56
C TYR A 264 -0.74 -4.17 17.84
N ASN A 265 -2.00 -4.34 18.24
CA ASN A 265 -2.36 -5.18 19.39
C ASN A 265 -1.87 -6.62 19.17
N HIS A 266 -1.12 -7.16 20.15
CA HIS A 266 -0.48 -8.47 20.03
C HIS A 266 -1.50 -9.61 19.96
N THR A 267 -2.58 -9.55 20.74
CA THR A 267 -3.65 -10.56 20.72
C THR A 267 -4.32 -10.60 19.35
N ALA A 268 -4.63 -9.44 18.76
CA ALA A 268 -5.22 -9.37 17.43
C ALA A 268 -4.28 -9.92 16.34
N ILE A 269 -2.96 -9.67 16.45
CA ILE A 269 -1.96 -10.29 15.56
C ILE A 269 -1.99 -11.81 15.70
N ASP A 270 -1.99 -12.33 16.93
CA ASP A 270 -1.98 -13.76 17.19
C ASP A 270 -3.26 -14.43 16.66
N GLU A 271 -4.42 -13.82 16.86
CA GLU A 271 -5.71 -14.29 16.32
C GLU A 271 -5.72 -14.35 14.79
N GLN A 272 -5.30 -13.28 14.12
CA GLN A 272 -5.18 -13.23 12.65
C GLN A 272 -4.25 -14.33 12.14
N PHE A 273 -3.08 -14.46 12.77
CA PHE A 273 -2.08 -15.40 12.33
C PHE A 273 -2.51 -16.85 12.53
N MET A 274 -3.08 -17.19 13.69
CA MET A 274 -3.66 -18.51 13.95
C MET A 274 -4.77 -18.85 12.96
N PHE A 275 -5.63 -17.88 12.63
CA PHE A 275 -6.67 -18.04 11.62
C PHE A 275 -6.08 -18.34 10.23
N TYR A 276 -5.04 -17.62 9.82
CA TYR A 276 -4.37 -17.89 8.53
C TYR A 276 -3.67 -19.25 8.51
N GLN A 277 -3.02 -19.64 9.59
CA GLN A 277 -2.39 -20.97 9.70
C GLN A 277 -3.42 -22.09 9.59
N SER A 278 -4.55 -21.98 10.30
CA SER A 278 -5.61 -23.01 10.25
C SER A 278 -6.27 -23.08 8.87
N ASP A 279 -6.27 -21.99 8.12
CA ASP A 279 -6.81 -21.89 6.76
C ASP A 279 -5.73 -22.07 5.66
N GLY A 280 -4.59 -22.68 6.02
CA GLY A 280 -3.60 -23.16 5.06
C GLY A 280 -2.56 -22.13 4.60
N LEU A 281 -2.25 -21.12 5.41
CA LEU A 281 -1.02 -20.33 5.25
C LEU A 281 0.20 -21.23 5.49
N VAL A 282 1.08 -21.30 4.50
CA VAL A 282 2.35 -22.02 4.60
C VAL A 282 3.51 -21.06 4.85
N ARG A 283 4.56 -21.55 5.52
CA ARG A 283 5.78 -20.78 5.75
C ARG A 283 6.48 -20.53 4.41
N PHE A 284 7.01 -19.33 4.22
CA PHE A 284 7.85 -19.02 3.06
C PHE A 284 9.14 -19.85 3.13
N ASP A 285 9.51 -20.45 2.00
CA ASP A 285 10.73 -21.23 1.80
C ASP A 285 11.45 -20.66 0.57
N ASP A 286 12.64 -20.09 0.80
CA ASP A 286 13.48 -19.49 -0.24
C ASP A 286 14.21 -20.53 -1.10
N SER A 287 14.30 -21.77 -0.61
CA SER A 287 14.93 -22.89 -1.30
C SER A 287 13.97 -23.61 -2.25
N ASP A 288 12.66 -23.48 -2.03
CA ASP A 288 11.63 -24.06 -2.90
C ASP A 288 11.52 -23.27 -4.21
N LYS A 289 11.98 -23.89 -5.30
CA LYS A 289 11.87 -23.29 -6.65
C LYS A 289 10.43 -23.20 -7.15
N ASN A 290 9.47 -23.88 -6.51
CA ASN A 290 8.05 -23.84 -6.85
C ASN A 290 7.27 -22.82 -6.02
N THR A 291 7.93 -22.11 -5.11
CA THR A 291 7.29 -21.06 -4.33
C THR A 291 6.66 -20.04 -5.29
N PRO A 292 5.38 -19.68 -5.08
CA PRO A 292 4.61 -18.97 -6.11
C PRO A 292 4.91 -17.48 -6.17
N LEU A 293 5.63 -16.92 -5.18
CA LEU A 293 6.04 -15.52 -5.09
C LEU A 293 7.45 -15.44 -4.51
N PRO A 294 8.29 -14.45 -4.90
CA PRO A 294 9.63 -14.31 -4.31
C PRO A 294 9.63 -13.85 -2.83
N SER A 295 8.47 -13.45 -2.30
CA SER A 295 8.24 -13.06 -0.90
C SER A 295 6.74 -13.21 -0.57
N TYR A 296 6.42 -13.51 0.70
CA TYR A 296 5.04 -13.41 1.22
C TYR A 296 4.77 -12.10 1.95
N VAL A 297 5.78 -11.24 2.05
CA VAL A 297 5.72 -9.93 2.71
C VAL A 297 5.99 -8.84 1.65
N PRO A 298 4.97 -8.06 1.25
CA PRO A 298 5.14 -6.95 0.34
C PRO A 298 5.71 -5.73 1.06
N GLU A 299 6.27 -4.81 0.28
CA GLU A 299 6.34 -3.41 0.66
C GLU A 299 5.17 -2.69 -0.02
N GLY A 300 4.42 -1.90 0.73
CA GLY A 300 3.24 -1.20 0.22
C GLY A 300 3.57 0.11 -0.50
N SER A 301 4.87 0.41 -0.68
CA SER A 301 5.36 1.70 -1.15
C SER A 301 5.04 1.97 -2.62
N PHE A 302 5.00 0.92 -3.44
CA PHE A 302 4.69 1.02 -4.86
C PHE A 302 3.78 -0.13 -5.29
N ILE A 303 2.70 0.20 -6.01
CA ILE A 303 1.84 -0.79 -6.67
C ILE A 303 1.52 -0.29 -8.08
N ALA A 304 1.75 -1.10 -9.11
CA ALA A 304 1.19 -0.88 -10.45
C ALA A 304 0.14 -1.94 -10.76
N ARG A 305 -0.97 -1.55 -11.36
CA ARG A 305 -2.12 -2.44 -11.58
C ARG A 305 -2.76 -2.19 -12.94
N ALA A 306 -3.01 -3.27 -13.66
CA ALA A 306 -3.99 -3.34 -14.73
C ALA A 306 -5.33 -3.73 -14.12
N HIS A 307 -6.41 -2.98 -14.34
CA HIS A 307 -7.71 -3.25 -13.71
C HIS A 307 -8.51 -4.36 -14.41
N THR A 308 -7.97 -5.57 -14.40
CA THR A 308 -8.65 -6.79 -14.84
C THR A 308 -9.61 -7.32 -13.78
N PRO A 309 -10.50 -8.27 -14.12
CA PRO A 309 -11.33 -8.94 -13.12
C PRO A 309 -10.53 -9.61 -11.99
N MET A 310 -9.41 -10.29 -12.29
CA MET A 310 -8.58 -10.96 -11.27
C MET A 310 -7.89 -9.96 -10.34
N SER A 311 -7.30 -8.89 -10.88
CA SER A 311 -6.61 -7.89 -10.06
C SER A 311 -7.59 -7.10 -9.19
N ASN A 312 -8.78 -6.79 -9.69
CA ASN A 312 -9.83 -6.12 -8.93
C ASN A 312 -10.36 -7.03 -7.81
N LEU A 313 -10.59 -8.32 -8.08
CA LEU A 313 -11.00 -9.29 -7.06
C LEU A 313 -9.94 -9.44 -5.98
N PHE A 314 -8.67 -9.67 -6.36
CA PHE A 314 -7.57 -9.79 -5.40
C PHE A 314 -7.43 -8.55 -4.52
N SER A 315 -7.53 -7.36 -5.10
CA SER A 315 -7.45 -6.10 -4.36
C SER A 315 -8.56 -6.02 -3.31
N CYS A 316 -9.80 -6.32 -3.69
CA CYS A 316 -10.94 -6.36 -2.78
C CYS A 316 -10.73 -7.35 -1.63
N LEU A 317 -10.33 -8.58 -1.96
CA LEU A 317 -10.07 -9.63 -0.97
C LEU A 317 -8.98 -9.19 0.02
N TRP A 318 -7.88 -8.65 -0.47
CA TRP A 318 -6.76 -8.23 0.37
C TRP A 318 -7.15 -7.10 1.33
N PHE A 319 -7.94 -6.12 0.88
CA PHE A 319 -8.43 -5.08 1.80
C PHE A 319 -9.43 -5.63 2.80
N ASN A 320 -10.32 -6.53 2.39
CA ASN A 320 -11.26 -7.15 3.33
C ASN A 320 -10.52 -7.86 4.46
N GLU A 321 -9.37 -8.47 4.18
CA GLU A 321 -8.50 -9.05 5.20
C GLU A 321 -7.88 -7.99 6.14
N VAL A 322 -7.40 -6.87 5.59
CA VAL A 322 -6.86 -5.74 6.36
C VAL A 322 -7.93 -5.04 7.20
N ASP A 323 -9.16 -4.94 6.69
CA ASP A 323 -10.27 -4.35 7.44
C ASP A 323 -10.73 -5.28 8.57
N ARG A 324 -10.90 -6.57 8.26
CA ARG A 324 -11.41 -7.59 9.19
C ARG A 324 -10.47 -7.85 10.37
N PHE A 325 -9.18 -7.98 10.11
CA PHE A 325 -8.20 -8.39 11.11
C PHE A 325 -7.36 -7.19 11.61
N THR A 326 -6.17 -7.00 11.08
CA THR A 326 -5.25 -5.93 11.50
C THR A 326 -4.94 -5.00 10.33
N SER A 327 -4.60 -3.73 10.62
CA SER A 327 -4.17 -2.77 9.59
C SER A 327 -2.80 -3.08 8.98
N ARG A 328 -2.17 -4.20 9.34
CA ARG A 328 -0.84 -4.61 8.87
C ARG A 328 -1.00 -5.44 7.60
N ASP A 329 -1.05 -4.75 6.47
CA ASP A 329 -1.09 -5.29 5.11
C ASP A 329 -0.06 -6.39 4.83
N GLN A 330 1.13 -6.24 5.39
CA GLN A 330 2.24 -7.19 5.35
C GLN A 330 1.87 -8.58 5.90
N LEU A 331 0.91 -8.68 6.82
CA LEU A 331 0.47 -9.95 7.40
C LEU A 331 -0.59 -10.67 6.54
N SER A 332 -1.39 -9.93 5.79
CA SER A 332 -2.52 -10.48 5.02
C SER A 332 -2.19 -10.77 3.57
N PHE A 333 -1.20 -10.10 2.96
CA PHE A 333 -0.92 -10.21 1.53
C PHE A 333 -0.60 -11.64 1.08
N GLY A 334 0.45 -12.25 1.66
CA GLY A 334 0.88 -13.60 1.28
C GLY A 334 -0.22 -14.64 1.48
N TYR A 335 -0.93 -14.57 2.61
CA TYR A 335 -2.10 -15.42 2.87
C TYR A 335 -3.19 -15.25 1.81
N THR A 336 -3.58 -14.00 1.52
CA THR A 336 -4.65 -13.71 0.56
C THR A 336 -4.29 -14.24 -0.81
N PHE A 337 -3.04 -14.02 -1.26
CA PHE A 337 -2.56 -14.49 -2.55
C PHE A 337 -2.56 -16.02 -2.64
N LEU A 338 -2.02 -16.70 -1.64
CA LEU A 338 -1.96 -18.17 -1.62
C LEU A 338 -3.34 -18.80 -1.64
N LYS A 339 -4.26 -18.27 -0.83
CA LYS A 339 -5.66 -18.72 -0.83
C LYS A 339 -6.33 -18.43 -2.16
N PHE A 340 -6.19 -17.21 -2.69
CA PHE A 340 -6.77 -16.83 -3.98
C PHE A 340 -6.31 -17.74 -5.12
N ARG A 341 -5.00 -18.04 -5.19
CA ARG A 341 -4.45 -18.99 -6.17
C ARG A 341 -4.99 -20.41 -5.98
N ARG A 342 -5.03 -20.91 -4.73
CA ARG A 342 -5.53 -22.26 -4.41
C ARG A 342 -7.00 -22.45 -4.79
N MET A 343 -7.82 -21.42 -4.61
CA MET A 343 -9.26 -21.45 -4.89
C MET A 343 -9.57 -21.30 -6.40
N ASN A 344 -8.59 -20.89 -7.21
CA ASN A 344 -8.77 -20.59 -8.64
C ASN A 344 -7.70 -21.26 -9.52
N PRO A 345 -7.56 -22.60 -9.49
CA PRO A 345 -6.49 -23.29 -10.23
C PRO A 345 -6.60 -23.13 -11.76
N GLU A 346 -7.80 -22.87 -12.29
CA GLU A 346 -8.05 -22.69 -13.72
C GLU A 346 -7.91 -21.23 -14.18
N ARG A 347 -7.77 -20.28 -13.25
CA ARG A 347 -7.72 -18.85 -13.55
C ARG A 347 -6.45 -18.26 -12.93
N GLU A 348 -5.44 -18.11 -13.78
CA GLU A 348 -4.15 -17.57 -13.37
C GLU A 348 -4.28 -16.08 -13.01
N PHE A 349 -3.82 -15.71 -11.81
CA PHE A 349 -3.60 -14.32 -11.40
C PHE A 349 -2.13 -13.98 -11.55
N ARG A 350 -1.80 -13.05 -12.46
CA ARG A 350 -0.42 -12.73 -12.81
C ARG A 350 0.12 -11.55 -12.00
N LEU A 351 0.68 -11.88 -10.85
CA LEU A 351 1.32 -10.92 -9.95
C LEU A 351 2.85 -11.00 -10.08
N SER A 352 3.48 -9.84 -10.28
CA SER A 352 4.93 -9.67 -10.24
C SER A 352 5.32 -8.96 -8.94
N MET A 353 6.38 -9.42 -8.29
CA MET A 353 6.99 -8.67 -7.19
C MET A 353 8.42 -8.29 -7.56
N PHE A 354 8.86 -7.12 -7.08
CA PHE A 354 10.18 -6.59 -7.40
C PHE A 354 10.79 -5.89 -6.18
N GLN A 355 12.11 -5.82 -6.15
CA GLN A 355 12.82 -5.12 -5.09
C GLN A 355 12.95 -3.65 -5.43
N VAL A 356 12.70 -2.78 -4.45
CA VAL A 356 13.16 -1.40 -4.51
C VAL A 356 14.52 -1.38 -3.82
N VAL A 357 15.52 -0.80 -4.48
CA VAL A 357 16.88 -0.68 -3.95
C VAL A 357 16.99 0.70 -3.33
N ASP A 358 17.43 0.75 -2.08
CA ASP A 358 17.73 1.98 -1.37
C ASP A 358 19.18 2.38 -1.71
N ASP A 359 19.38 3.58 -2.26
CA ASP A 359 20.69 4.23 -2.35
C ASP A 359 20.81 5.11 -1.08
N ASP A 360 21.41 4.57 -0.02
CA ASP A 360 21.49 5.20 1.32
C ASP A 360 22.62 6.27 1.45
N ASP A 361 23.20 6.76 0.34
CA ASP A 361 24.44 7.59 0.37
C ASP A 361 24.30 9.00 -0.26
N ASP A 362 23.12 9.64 -0.26
CA ASP A 362 23.04 11.09 -0.59
C ASP A 362 23.13 11.94 0.69
N ASP A 363 24.34 12.02 1.25
CA ASP A 363 24.74 13.03 2.26
C ASP A 363 25.34 14.30 1.61
N ASP A 364 25.28 14.45 0.28
CA ASP A 364 25.84 15.60 -0.43
C ASP A 364 24.75 16.62 -0.86
N ASP A 365 24.78 17.76 -0.16
CA ASP A 365 24.23 19.07 -0.54
C ASP A 365 24.96 19.60 -1.80
N ASP A 366 24.81 18.98 -2.97
CA ASP A 366 25.16 19.63 -4.24
C ASP A 366 24.29 19.12 -5.40
N ASP A 367 23.80 20.07 -6.18
CA ASP A 367 23.08 19.87 -7.45
C ASP A 367 23.93 19.01 -8.40
N ASP A 368 23.73 17.70 -8.43
CA ASP A 368 24.08 16.87 -9.58
C ASP A 368 23.07 15.73 -9.81
N GLU A 369 22.68 15.65 -11.06
CA GLU A 369 21.62 14.84 -11.65
C GLU A 369 21.93 13.33 -11.53
N LEU A 370 21.64 12.72 -10.38
CA LEU A 370 21.74 11.27 -10.20
C LEU A 370 20.40 10.59 -10.48
N SER A 371 20.45 9.73 -11.48
CA SER A 371 19.35 9.05 -12.12
C SER A 371 18.96 7.76 -11.39
N LEU A 372 17.88 7.79 -10.61
CA LEU A 372 17.10 6.59 -10.32
C LEU A 372 15.60 6.90 -10.21
N ALA A 373 14.82 5.93 -10.68
CA ALA A 373 13.46 6.11 -11.15
C ALA A 373 12.39 6.23 -10.07
N ILE A 374 12.68 5.77 -8.85
CA ILE A 374 11.84 5.92 -7.67
C ILE A 374 12.76 5.89 -6.42
N TYR A 375 12.99 7.04 -5.77
CA TYR A 375 13.80 7.11 -4.53
C TYR A 375 12.93 6.81 -3.30
N ILE A 376 13.43 6.07 -2.31
CA ILE A 376 12.78 5.82 -1.01
C ILE A 376 13.50 6.62 0.09
N ILE A 377 12.76 7.25 1.00
CA ILE A 377 13.29 7.73 2.29
C ILE A 377 12.49 7.05 3.42
N LEU A 378 13.12 6.20 4.23
CA LEU A 378 12.50 5.50 5.38
C LEU A 378 12.51 6.37 6.66
N PRO A 379 11.55 6.24 7.62
CA PRO A 379 10.91 4.98 8.03
C PRO A 379 9.37 4.95 8.12
N GLN A 380 8.82 3.75 7.89
CA GLN A 380 7.58 3.13 8.42
C GLN A 380 6.25 3.90 8.35
N ILE A 381 5.59 3.86 7.19
CA ILE A 381 4.12 3.81 7.06
C ILE A 381 3.84 3.07 5.75
N SER A 382 3.20 1.90 5.78
CA SER A 382 2.63 1.23 4.60
C SER A 382 1.12 1.51 4.63
N SER A 383 0.58 2.06 3.55
CA SER A 383 -0.86 2.27 3.39
C SER A 383 -1.39 1.38 2.27
N LEU A 384 -2.40 0.57 2.62
CA LEU A 384 -2.99 -0.41 1.71
C LEU A 384 -3.89 0.32 0.71
N CYS A 385 -3.66 0.14 -0.59
CA CYS A 385 -4.45 0.77 -1.63
C CYS A 385 -5.40 -0.20 -2.34
N VAL A 386 -6.69 -0.05 -2.08
CA VAL A 386 -7.72 -0.89 -2.71
C VAL A 386 -8.82 -0.11 -3.40
N VAL A 387 -9.14 -0.68 -4.55
CA VAL A 387 -10.23 -0.36 -5.44
C VAL A 387 -11.56 -0.60 -4.73
N GLY A 388 -12.36 0.44 -4.56
CA GLY A 388 -13.81 0.33 -4.40
C GLY A 388 -14.47 0.71 -5.72
N GLY A 389 -15.60 0.09 -6.06
CA GLY A 389 -16.56 0.74 -6.96
C GLY A 389 -17.04 2.05 -6.34
N TRP A 390 -17.35 3.01 -7.20
CA TRP A 390 -18.12 4.20 -6.82
C TRP A 390 -19.59 3.93 -7.02
#